data_AF-A0A914MLS2-F1
#
_entry.id   AF-A0A914MLS2-F1
#
_cell.length_a   1.000
_cell.length_b   1.000
_cell.length_c   1.000
_cell.angle_alpha   90.00
_cell.angle_beta   90.00
_cell.angle_gamma   90.00
#
_symmetry.space_group_name_H-M   'P 1'
#
loop_
_entity.id
_entity.type
_entity.pdbx_description
1 polymer ?
#
loop_
_entity_poly.entity_id
_entity_poly.type
_entity_poly.pdbx_seq_one_letter_code
_entity_poly.pdbx_strand_id
1 'polypeptide(L)'
;MISIYTIMFAENINTKIMQLLNACLIGCFWSTMITYVSISLLKLFGVAYPLKYRQKVSRKTCIRIVQISGVIILLMILLSYLIYLIVYIPSLSKWTDCRAETCLQFFVYQPRNFLISNTYLQLVVL
;
A
#
# COMPACT_ATOMS: atom_id res chain seq x y z
N MET A 1 -6.05 13.59 10.07
CA MET A 1 -7.09 14.52 10.60
C MET A 1 -8.34 13.77 11.08
N ILE A 2 -8.96 12.90 10.28
CA ILE A 2 -10.16 12.13 10.69
C ILE A 2 -9.90 11.28 11.95
N SER A 3 -8.71 10.67 12.06
CA SER A 3 -8.33 9.86 13.21
C SER A 3 -8.18 10.64 14.52
N ILE A 4 -7.82 11.93 14.47
CA ILE A 4 -7.68 12.77 15.67
C ILE A 4 -9.07 13.24 16.14
N TYR A 5 -9.95 13.54 15.19
CA TYR A 5 -11.31 13.99 15.45
C TYR A 5 -12.17 12.90 16.10
N THR A 6 -12.02 11.65 15.68
CA THR A 6 -12.76 10.52 16.27
C THR A 6 -12.22 10.10 17.64
N ILE A 7 -10.97 10.41 17.99
CA ILE A 7 -10.41 10.17 19.33
C ILE A 7 -10.96 11.19 20.34
N MET A 8 -11.16 12.45 19.94
CA MET A 8 -11.66 13.49 20.85
C MET A 8 -13.17 13.40 21.16
N PHE A 9 -13.96 12.68 20.36
CA PHE A 9 -15.43 12.69 20.45
C PHE A 9 -16.07 11.34 20.83
N ALA A 10 -15.29 10.27 21.03
CA ALA A 10 -15.81 8.94 21.32
C ALA A 10 -15.56 8.54 22.78
N GLU A 11 -16.63 8.42 23.56
CA GLU A 11 -16.58 7.98 24.97
C GLU A 11 -16.17 6.51 25.13
N ASN A 12 -16.29 5.69 24.08
CA ASN A 12 -15.84 4.30 24.05
C ASN A 12 -15.16 3.98 22.72
N ILE A 13 -13.84 4.19 22.63
CA ILE A 13 -13.07 3.89 21.41
C ILE A 13 -12.72 2.40 21.40
N ASN A 14 -13.35 1.65 20.51
CA ASN A 14 -12.89 0.30 20.19
C ASN A 14 -11.58 0.40 19.38
N THR A 15 -10.46 0.18 20.05
CA THR A 15 -9.09 0.26 19.50
C THR A 15 -8.92 -0.56 18.20
N LYS A 16 -9.66 -1.67 18.06
CA LYS A 16 -9.67 -2.52 16.87
C LYS A 16 -10.24 -1.82 15.63
N ILE A 17 -11.36 -1.12 15.77
CA ILE A 17 -12.00 -0.38 14.67
C ILE A 17 -11.09 0.76 14.26
N MET A 18 -10.45 1.39 15.24
CA MET A 18 -9.58 2.54 14.98
C MET A 18 -8.31 2.18 14.22
N GLN A 19 -7.72 1.03 14.55
CA GLN A 19 -6.57 0.50 13.81
C GLN A 19 -6.94 0.03 12.40
N LEU A 20 -8.11 -0.59 12.22
CA LEU A 20 -8.60 -0.96 10.89
C LEU A 20 -8.80 0.27 10.02
N LEU A 21 -9.41 1.32 10.57
CA LEU A 21 -9.61 2.58 9.87
C LEU A 21 -8.27 3.22 9.48
N ASN A 22 -7.30 3.21 10.40
CA ASN A 22 -5.97 3.76 10.15
C ASN A 22 -5.21 2.97 9.07
N ALA A 23 -5.25 1.63 9.10
CA ALA A 23 -4.65 0.78 8.08
C ALA A 23 -5.29 1.00 6.70
N CYS A 24 -6.61 1.18 6.64
CA CYS A 24 -7.34 1.48 5.41
C CYS A 24 -6.96 2.86 4.85
N LEU A 25 -6.94 3.89 5.71
CA LEU A 25 -6.57 5.25 5.31
C LEU A 25 -5.13 5.33 4.80
N ILE A 26 -4.19 4.65 5.47
CA ILE A 26 -2.81 4.53 5.00
C ILE A 26 -2.80 3.78 3.66
N GLY A 27 -3.46 2.62 3.57
CA GLY A 27 -3.56 1.87 2.30
C GLY A 27 -4.04 2.73 1.13
N CYS A 28 -5.12 3.49 1.33
CA CYS A 28 -5.67 4.42 0.34
C CYS A 28 -4.70 5.53 -0.04
N PHE A 29 -4.06 6.18 0.94
CA PHE A 29 -3.09 7.25 0.68
C PHE A 29 -1.94 6.75 -0.23
N TRP A 30 -1.41 5.57 0.08
CA TRP A 30 -0.32 4.99 -0.69
C TRP A 30 -0.77 4.52 -2.07
N SER A 31 -2.01 4.05 -2.21
CA SER A 31 -2.63 3.76 -3.50
C SER A 31 -2.67 4.97 -4.42
N THR A 32 -3.17 6.09 -3.88
CA THR A 32 -3.30 7.33 -4.63
C THR A 32 -1.93 7.87 -5.00
N MET A 33 -0.95 7.81 -4.10
CA MET A 33 0.40 8.29 -4.37
C MET A 33 1.09 7.50 -5.50
N ILE A 34 1.06 6.17 -5.45
CA ILE A 34 1.66 5.32 -6.51
C ILE A 34 0.97 5.57 -7.86
N THR A 35 -0.36 5.65 -7.85
CA THR A 35 -1.15 5.94 -9.06
C THR A 35 -0.79 7.31 -9.64
N TYR A 36 -0.70 8.33 -8.79
CA TYR A 36 -0.39 9.70 -9.21
C TYR A 36 1.02 9.81 -9.83
N VAL A 37 2.02 9.17 -9.21
CA VAL A 37 3.38 9.17 -9.76
C VAL A 37 3.44 8.41 -11.08
N SER A 38 2.75 7.26 -11.17
CA SER A 38 2.66 6.48 -12.42
C SER A 38 2.07 7.32 -13.57
N ILE A 39 0.99 8.07 -13.32
CA ILE A 39 0.38 8.97 -14.31
C ILE A 39 1.33 10.09 -14.71
N SER A 40 2.07 10.65 -13.74
CA SER A 40 2.99 11.76 -13.98
C SER A 40 4.15 11.34 -14.88
N LEU A 41 4.72 10.16 -14.62
CA LEU A 41 5.77 9.57 -15.45
C LEU A 41 5.23 9.15 -16.83
N LEU A 42 3.99 8.64 -16.90
CA LEU A 42 3.35 8.34 -18.17
C LEU A 42 3.20 9.59 -19.05
N LYS A 43 2.83 10.73 -18.45
CA LYS A 43 2.79 12.03 -19.14
C LYS A 43 4.18 12.47 -19.58
N LEU A 44 5.18 12.35 -18.70
CA LEU A 44 6.57 12.69 -19.03
C LEU A 44 7.10 11.85 -20.20
N PHE A 45 6.82 10.55 -20.21
CA PHE A 45 7.18 9.63 -21.30
C PHE A 45 6.50 10.02 -22.62
N GLY A 46 5.25 10.46 -22.56
CA GLY A 46 4.53 11.00 -23.73
C GLY A 46 5.16 12.27 -24.31
N VAL A 47 5.72 13.14 -23.46
CA VAL A 47 6.43 14.36 -23.89
C VAL A 47 7.83 14.03 -24.42
N ALA A 48 8.58 13.17 -23.73
CA ALA A 48 9.96 12.83 -24.10
C ALA A 48 10.03 11.95 -25.37
N TYR A 49 9.10 11.01 -25.56
CA TYR A 49 9.12 10.04 -26.65
C TYR A 49 7.72 9.81 -27.28
N PRO A 50 7.17 10.81 -27.98
CA PRO A 50 5.78 10.78 -28.48
C PRO A 50 5.47 9.62 -29.43
N LEU A 51 6.43 9.26 -30.30
CA LEU A 51 6.25 8.15 -31.26
C LEU A 51 6.23 6.78 -30.57
N LYS A 52 7.11 6.56 -29.59
CA LYS A 52 7.15 5.31 -28.80
C LYS A 52 5.93 5.20 -27.88
N TYR A 53 5.50 6.31 -27.29
CA TYR A 53 4.30 6.39 -26.46
C TYR A 53 3.07 5.87 -27.22
N ARG A 54 2.86 6.33 -28.45
CA ARG A 54 1.69 5.94 -29.27
C ARG A 54 1.68 4.44 -29.63
N GLN A 55 2.84 3.79 -29.70
CA GLN A 55 2.95 2.36 -29.99
C GLN A 55 2.83 1.48 -28.73
N LYS A 56 3.44 1.87 -27.61
CA LYS A 56 3.52 1.05 -26.38
C LYS A 56 2.34 1.28 -25.41
N VAL A 57 1.85 2.51 -25.30
CA VAL A 57 0.88 2.89 -24.27
C VAL A 57 -0.54 2.80 -24.83
N SER A 58 -1.23 1.71 -24.48
CA SER A 58 -2.67 1.54 -24.77
C SER A 58 -3.50 1.71 -23.50
N ARG A 59 -4.77 2.12 -23.66
CA ARG A 59 -5.74 2.20 -22.54
C ARG A 59 -5.84 0.88 -21.77
N LYS A 60 -5.72 -0.26 -22.46
CA LYS A 60 -5.75 -1.60 -21.86
C LYS A 60 -4.54 -1.85 -20.95
N THR A 61 -3.35 -1.41 -21.35
CA THR A 61 -2.12 -1.51 -20.54
C THR A 61 -2.26 -0.69 -19.26
N CYS A 62 -2.81 0.53 -19.36
CA CYS A 62 -3.00 1.41 -18.21
C CYS A 62 -4.01 0.83 -17.20
N ILE A 63 -5.12 0.26 -17.67
CA ILE A 63 -6.10 -0.42 -16.80
C ILE A 63 -5.46 -1.60 -16.07
N ARG A 64 -4.63 -2.39 -16.76
CA ARG A 64 -3.94 -3.53 -16.15
C ARG A 64 -2.98 -3.10 -15.04
N ILE A 65 -2.24 -2.01 -15.24
CA ILE A 65 -1.33 -1.45 -14.21
C ILE A 65 -2.12 -1.00 -12.97
N VAL A 66 -3.24 -0.31 -13.16
CA VAL A 66 -4.13 0.11 -12.06
C VAL A 66 -4.67 -1.12 -11.31
N GLN A 67 -5.13 -2.15 -12.02
CA GLN A 67 -5.61 -3.39 -11.40
C GLN A 67 -4.52 -4.09 -10.59
N ILE A 68 -3.32 -4.25 -11.15
CA ILE A 68 -2.17 -4.86 -10.46
C ILE A 68 -1.83 -4.06 -9.18
N SER A 69 -1.81 -2.73 -9.27
CA SER A 69 -1.55 -1.87 -8.10
C SER A 69 -2.60 -2.06 -7.00
N GLY A 70 -3.88 -2.16 -7.38
CA GLY A 70 -4.98 -2.42 -6.44
C GLY A 70 -4.85 -3.77 -5.73
N VAL A 71 -4.48 -4.82 -6.46
CA VAL A 71 -4.27 -6.17 -5.88
C VAL A 71 -3.12 -6.16 -4.88
N ILE A 72 -2.00 -5.52 -5.20
CA ILE A 72 -0.83 -5.40 -4.31
C ILE A 72 -1.24 -4.70 -3.00
N ILE A 73 -2.04 -3.64 -3.08
CA ILE A 73 -2.45 -2.86 -1.91
C ILE A 73 -3.41 -3.66 -1.04
N LEU A 74 -4.34 -4.39 -1.65
CA LEU A 74 -5.27 -5.25 -0.93
C LEU A 74 -4.51 -6.36 -0.18
N LEU A 75 -3.50 -6.97 -0.82
CA LEU A 75 -2.61 -7.94 -0.20
C LEU A 75 -1.85 -7.34 1.00
N MET A 76 -1.33 -6.12 0.87
CA MET A 76 -0.62 -5.40 1.94
C MET A 76 -1.52 -5.11 3.16
N ILE A 77 -2.79 -4.75 2.93
CA ILE A 77 -3.77 -4.53 4.00
C ILE A 77 -4.07 -5.85 4.72
N LEU A 78 -4.29 -6.94 3.97
CA LEU A 78 -4.53 -8.26 4.54
C LEU A 78 -3.34 -8.75 5.38
N LEU A 79 -2.11 -8.60 4.89
CA LEU A 79 -0.89 -8.95 5.64
C LEU A 79 -0.75 -8.14 6.93
N SER A 80 -1.03 -6.84 6.88
CA SER A 80 -1.00 -5.98 8.07
C SER A 80 -2.02 -6.43 9.12
N TYR A 81 -3.22 -6.85 8.68
CA TYR A 81 -4.26 -7.37 9.56
C TYR A 81 -3.89 -8.73 10.16
N LEU A 82 -3.24 -9.59 9.38
CA LEU A 82 -2.81 -10.92 9.80
C LEU A 82 -1.71 -10.84 10.88
N ILE A 83 -0.77 -9.91 10.74
CA ILE A 83 0.25 -9.63 11.76
C ILE A 83 -0.38 -9.05 13.03
N TYR A 84 -1.37 -8.16 12.87
CA TYR A 84 -2.12 -7.63 14.01
C TYR A 84 -2.80 -8.76 14.81
N LEU A 85 -3.42 -9.73 14.12
CA LEU A 85 -4.00 -10.92 14.74
C LEU A 85 -2.95 -11.77 15.47
N ILE A 86 -1.78 -11.99 14.86
CA ILE A 86 -0.68 -12.76 15.47
C ILE A 86 -0.17 -12.09 16.75
N VAL A 87 -0.02 -10.77 16.74
CA VAL A 87 0.50 -10.00 17.88
C VAL A 87 -0.52 -9.91 19.01
N TYR A 88 -1.80 -9.68 18.68
CA TYR A 88 -2.83 -9.42 19.69
C TYR A 88 -3.39 -10.70 20.31
N ILE A 89 -3.34 -11.85 19.62
CA ILE A 89 -3.75 -13.13 20.19
C ILE A 89 -2.56 -13.74 20.95
N PRO A 90 -2.60 -13.79 22.29
CA PRO A 90 -1.47 -14.26 23.10
C PRO A 90 -1.09 -15.71 22.79
N SER A 91 -2.05 -16.54 22.36
CA SER A 91 -1.84 -17.92 21.95
C SER A 91 -0.99 -18.07 20.68
N LEU A 92 -1.13 -17.15 19.71
CA LEU A 92 -0.35 -17.14 18.47
C LEU A 92 1.00 -16.45 18.65
N SER A 93 1.08 -15.43 19.50
CA SER A 93 2.34 -14.76 19.82
C SER A 93 3.37 -15.72 20.44
N LYS A 94 2.92 -16.66 21.28
CA LYS A 94 3.76 -17.71 21.89
C LYS A 94 4.31 -18.71 20.86
N TRP A 95 3.60 -18.92 19.75
CA TRP A 95 4.03 -19.82 18.68
C TRP A 95 5.07 -19.20 17.75
N THR A 96 5.06 -17.86 17.64
CA THR A 96 5.92 -17.13 16.71
C THR A 96 7.08 -16.41 17.39
N ASP A 97 7.04 -16.25 18.71
CA ASP A 97 8.05 -15.56 19.56
C ASP A 97 8.49 -14.19 19.02
N CYS A 98 7.64 -13.59 18.17
CA CYS A 98 8.00 -12.43 17.37
C CYS A 98 7.55 -11.15 18.06
N ARG A 99 8.48 -10.22 18.30
CA ARG A 99 8.12 -8.86 18.69
C ARG A 99 7.30 -8.21 17.57
N ALA A 100 6.21 -7.55 17.95
CA ALA A 100 5.31 -6.86 17.04
C ALA A 100 6.04 -5.94 16.06
N GLU A 101 7.04 -5.22 16.57
CA GLU A 101 7.88 -4.29 15.79
C GLU A 101 8.67 -5.03 14.71
N THR A 102 9.30 -6.16 15.06
CA THR A 102 10.12 -6.97 14.14
C THR A 102 9.27 -7.63 13.07
N CYS A 103 8.10 -8.16 13.44
CA CYS A 103 7.17 -8.76 12.49
C CYS A 103 6.56 -7.74 11.52
N LEU A 104 6.18 -6.55 12.01
CA LEU A 104 5.75 -5.47 11.13
C LEU A 104 6.87 -5.03 10.16
N GLN A 105 8.10 -4.96 10.64
CA GLN A 105 9.25 -4.57 9.83
C GLN A 105 9.56 -5.56 8.72
N PHE A 106 9.57 -6.85 9.04
CA PHE A 106 9.91 -7.90 8.09
C PHE A 106 8.80 -8.19 7.08
N PHE A 107 7.54 -8.26 7.53
CA PHE A 107 6.43 -8.71 6.69
C PHE A 107 5.62 -7.57 6.04
N VAL A 108 5.70 -6.33 6.54
CA VAL A 108 4.98 -5.18 5.97
C VAL A 108 5.95 -4.18 5.37
N TYR A 109 6.90 -3.65 6.14
CA TYR A 109 7.72 -2.53 5.68
C TYR A 109 8.75 -2.91 4.62
N GLN A 110 9.48 -4.02 4.77
CA GLN A 110 10.43 -4.50 3.78
C GLN A 110 9.79 -4.84 2.41
N PRO A 111 8.76 -5.70 2.31
CA PRO A 111 8.18 -6.05 1.02
C PRO A 111 7.52 -4.85 0.35
N ARG A 112 6.96 -3.93 1.15
CA ARG A 112 6.42 -2.66 0.65
C ARG A 112 7.50 -1.79 0.02
N ASN A 113 8.62 -1.59 0.70
CA ASN A 113 9.72 -0.78 0.17
C ASN A 113 10.31 -1.41 -1.10
N PHE A 114 10.38 -2.74 -1.15
CA PHE A 114 10.80 -3.48 -2.34
C PHE A 114 9.81 -3.29 -3.51
N LEU A 115 8.51 -3.43 -3.27
CA LEU A 115 7.45 -3.22 -4.28
C LEU A 115 7.43 -1.78 -4.81
N ILE A 116 7.62 -0.81 -3.93
CA ILE A 116 7.73 0.60 -4.30
C ILE A 116 8.98 0.80 -5.17
N SER A 117 10.14 0.30 -4.74
CA SER A 117 11.38 0.41 -5.52
C SER A 117 11.24 -0.23 -6.90
N ASN A 118 10.58 -1.40 -6.98
CA ASN A 118 10.43 -2.13 -8.24
C ASN A 118 9.43 -1.45 -9.20
N THR A 119 8.34 -0.90 -8.67
CA THR A 119 7.40 -0.09 -9.48
C THR A 119 8.06 1.17 -10.02
N TYR A 120 8.90 1.84 -9.22
CA TYR A 120 9.71 2.97 -9.70
C TYR A 120 10.72 2.55 -10.78
N LEU A 121 11.46 1.45 -10.58
CA LEU A 121 12.42 0.93 -11.56
C LEU A 121 11.76 0.56 -12.89
N GLN A 122 10.64 -0.17 -12.85
CA GLN A 122 9.89 -0.53 -14.05
C GLN A 122 9.37 0.69 -14.81
N LEU A 123 9.09 1.79 -14.11
CA LEU A 123 8.66 3.04 -14.71
C LEU A 123 9.81 3.89 -15.28
N VAL A 124 10.99 3.87 -14.65
CA VAL A 124 12.19 4.57 -15.16
C VAL A 124 12.76 3.89 -16.41
N VAL A 125 12.64 2.56 -16.50
CA VAL A 125 13.15 1.78 -17.63
C VAL A 125 12.19 1.81 -18.85
N LEU A 126 10.95 2.29 -18.69
CA LEU A 126 9.95 2.33 -19.76
C LEU A 126 10.23 3.40 -20.82
#